data_AF-A0A956F9P6-F1
#
_entry.id   AF-A0A956F9P6-F1
#
_cell.length_a   1.000
_cell.length_b   1.000
_cell.length_c   1.000
_cell.angle_alpha   90.00
_cell.angle_beta   90.00
_cell.angle_gamma   90.00
#
_symmetry.space_group_name_H-M   'P 1'
#
loop_
_entity.id
_entity.type
_entity.pdbx_description
1 polymer ?
#
loop_
_entity_poly.entity_id
_entity_poly.type
_entity_poly.pdbx_seq_one_letter_code
_entity_poly.pdbx_strand_id
1 'polypeptide(L)'
;MARKHLNITTATGCSLLLLAGLSTACLDAEGGRDGNVWGGEDELPEPDDELPEPDGLPPTSPIYGGTDVATCGWPTTVSLGGSCSGTLVHERVVVYAAHCGSDYDSVRLGESVYSGNGGRSVPTERCAIYPGGGPGEGDDFAYCVLAEAVDDVPLVPILMGCEVDEYLRAGQEVTVVGFGNADTGPYGVKREVVTQINSITAKGEAHVGGGGKDSCQGDSGGPVFVQTDDGSWRVFGITSYGGACGGGGYYSMMHNGMAWFESQTGYDLTPCHDADGTWNPGPDCSSFPLSPGDGTGTWASGCSGGAATGYGAACGAPYADDGGGDDGGGDGGGGDGGGGDPGVCPGCDRYAGTLSGSGDADYQPDGTYYYAASGEHRGYLSGPAGTDFDLRLWKWNGSGWSTVGSSLSTSSDEEIVVQGSAGYYAWKIESYSGSGQYELQLDLP
;
A
#
# COMPACT_ATOMS: atom_id res chain seq x y z
N MET A 1 -14.73 60.53 41.18
CA MET A 1 -15.69 59.72 41.96
C MET A 1 -15.26 58.26 41.79
N ALA A 2 -14.44 57.76 42.73
CA ALA A 2 -14.76 56.67 43.67
C ALA A 2 -14.89 55.29 42.98
N ARG A 3 -13.83 54.47 42.88
CA ARG A 3 -13.07 53.67 43.89
C ARG A 3 -13.73 52.33 44.28
N LYS A 4 -13.02 51.23 43.96
CA LYS A 4 -12.39 50.24 44.88
C LYS A 4 -11.72 49.16 43.99
N HIS A 5 -10.39 49.05 43.83
CA HIS A 5 -9.28 48.69 44.74
C HIS A 5 -9.42 47.37 45.49
N LEU A 6 -8.48 46.45 45.22
CA LEU A 6 -7.64 45.64 46.14
C LEU A 6 -6.74 44.74 45.26
N ASN A 7 -5.47 44.42 45.53
CA ASN A 7 -4.45 44.94 46.44
C ASN A 7 -3.09 44.35 45.98
N ILE A 8 -2.04 45.17 45.94
CA ILE A 8 -0.63 44.72 45.99
C ILE A 8 -0.21 44.81 47.45
N THR A 9 0.46 43.79 47.98
CA THR A 9 1.39 43.97 49.11
C THR A 9 2.55 43.00 48.98
N THR A 10 3.72 43.60 48.83
CA THR A 10 5.07 43.03 48.89
C THR A 10 5.42 42.55 50.29
N ALA A 11 6.25 41.51 50.38
CA ALA A 11 7.10 41.26 51.53
C ALA A 11 8.55 41.05 51.06
N THR A 12 9.44 41.77 51.71
CA THR A 12 10.87 41.92 51.46
C THR A 12 11.65 41.22 52.58
N GLY A 13 12.84 40.71 52.28
CA GLY A 13 13.91 40.42 53.25
C GLY A 13 14.21 38.91 53.41
N CYS A 14 15.45 38.45 53.52
CA CYS A 14 16.72 39.14 53.70
C CYS A 14 17.88 38.15 53.52
N SER A 15 18.96 38.64 52.89
CA SER A 15 20.39 38.35 53.14
C SER A 15 21.00 36.97 52.79
N LEU A 16 21.99 36.92 51.87
CA LEU A 16 23.45 37.19 52.07
C LEU A 16 24.13 35.88 52.58
N LEU A 17 25.24 35.31 52.11
CA LEU A 17 26.46 35.67 51.37
C LEU A 17 26.90 34.39 50.57
N LEU A 18 27.89 34.29 49.67
CA LEU A 18 29.17 34.97 49.46
C LEU A 18 29.68 34.66 48.02
N LEU A 19 30.05 35.70 47.29
CA LEU A 19 31.21 35.90 46.37
C LEU A 19 31.74 34.73 45.52
N ALA A 20 31.74 34.88 44.18
CA ALA A 20 32.76 35.53 43.32
C ALA A 20 33.92 34.58 42.94
N GLY A 21 34.47 34.57 41.73
CA GLY A 21 34.30 35.44 40.58
C GLY A 21 35.00 34.86 39.34
N LEU A 22 34.83 35.55 38.22
CA LEU A 22 35.52 35.31 36.95
C LEU A 22 37.03 35.57 37.07
N SER A 23 37.86 34.83 36.30
CA SER A 23 38.70 35.40 35.23
C SER A 23 39.80 34.41 34.75
N THR A 24 39.72 34.06 33.46
CA THR A 24 40.77 34.10 32.41
C THR A 24 42.18 33.50 32.63
N ALA A 25 42.46 32.49 31.80
CA ALA A 25 43.70 32.11 31.06
C ALA A 25 45.06 31.92 31.78
N CYS A 26 45.72 30.78 31.53
CA CYS A 26 46.82 30.66 30.56
C CYS A 26 47.40 29.24 30.49
N LEU A 27 48.11 29.00 29.39
CA LEU A 27 48.78 27.79 28.93
C LEU A 27 49.74 27.14 29.94
N ASP A 28 50.01 25.84 29.76
CA ASP A 28 51.38 25.30 29.74
C ASP A 28 51.42 23.97 28.97
N ALA A 29 52.36 23.90 28.03
CA ALA A 29 52.79 22.69 27.34
C ALA A 29 54.32 22.68 27.30
N GLU A 30 54.95 21.69 27.93
CA GLU A 30 56.30 21.16 27.70
C GLU A 30 56.30 19.73 28.32
N GLY A 31 56.93 18.67 27.84
CA GLY A 31 57.85 18.40 26.73
C GLY A 31 58.52 17.03 26.99
N GLY A 32 58.75 16.24 25.93
CA GLY A 32 59.87 15.29 25.77
C GLY A 32 59.85 13.92 26.46
N ARG A 33 59.95 12.84 25.65
CA ARG A 33 60.90 11.71 25.80
C ARG A 33 60.79 10.69 24.65
N ASP A 34 61.69 10.86 23.69
CA ASP A 34 62.64 9.91 23.08
C ASP A 34 62.41 8.40 23.17
N GLY A 35 62.49 7.71 22.03
CA GLY A 35 62.68 6.27 21.94
C GLY A 35 62.71 5.73 20.50
N ASN A 36 63.84 5.90 19.80
CA ASN A 36 64.11 5.32 18.48
C ASN A 36 65.25 4.28 18.60
N VAL A 37 64.97 2.99 18.37
CA VAL A 37 65.91 1.89 18.04
C VAL A 37 65.03 0.78 17.42
N TRP A 38 65.17 0.26 16.20
CA TRP A 38 66.31 -0.42 15.56
C TRP A 38 66.15 -0.44 14.03
N GLY A 39 67.27 -0.36 13.31
CA GLY A 39 67.36 -0.63 11.86
C GLY A 39 67.66 -2.11 11.56
N GLY A 40 67.45 -2.51 10.31
CA GLY A 40 67.75 -3.84 9.79
C GLY A 40 67.21 -3.99 8.37
N GLU A 41 68.11 -3.85 7.41
CA GLU A 41 67.95 -4.00 5.97
C GLU A 41 68.32 -5.44 5.59
N ASP A 42 67.40 -6.17 4.95
CA ASP A 42 67.65 -7.41 4.19
C ASP A 42 66.46 -7.66 3.25
N GLU A 43 66.69 -7.48 1.95
CA GLU A 43 65.76 -7.76 0.85
C GLU A 43 65.56 -9.27 0.63
N LEU A 44 64.30 -9.70 0.54
CA LEU A 44 63.88 -10.87 -0.24
C LEU A 44 62.70 -10.44 -1.14
N PRO A 45 62.62 -10.92 -2.40
CA PRO A 45 61.73 -10.35 -3.40
C PRO A 45 60.30 -10.89 -3.26
N GLU A 46 59.33 -9.99 -3.35
CA GLU A 46 57.88 -10.28 -3.42
C GLU A 46 57.34 -9.73 -4.78
N PRO A 47 56.25 -10.29 -5.29
CA PRO A 47 56.00 -10.50 -6.73
C PRO A 47 55.41 -9.29 -7.46
N ASP A 48 55.40 -9.40 -8.80
CA ASP A 48 55.00 -8.39 -9.80
C ASP A 48 53.81 -7.47 -9.41
N ASP A 49 54.10 -6.18 -9.20
CA ASP A 49 53.12 -5.09 -9.14
C ASP A 49 52.77 -4.62 -10.57
N GLU A 50 52.06 -5.47 -11.31
CA GLU A 50 51.22 -5.01 -12.41
C GLU A 50 49.89 -4.56 -11.77
N LEU A 51 49.69 -3.24 -11.67
CA LEU A 51 48.47 -2.64 -11.11
C LEU A 51 47.23 -3.14 -11.89
N PRO A 52 46.28 -3.84 -11.25
CA PRO A 52 44.98 -4.05 -11.87
C PRO A 52 44.23 -2.71 -11.97
N GLU A 53 43.64 -2.49 -13.15
CA GLU A 53 42.73 -1.40 -13.49
C GLU A 53 41.61 -1.22 -12.43
N PRO A 54 41.10 0.00 -12.20
CA PRO A 54 40.12 0.28 -11.16
C PRO A 54 38.72 -0.19 -11.56
N ASP A 55 38.45 -1.48 -11.43
CA ASP A 55 37.09 -2.02 -11.40
C ASP A 55 36.67 -2.28 -9.94
N GLY A 56 35.60 -1.62 -9.50
CA GLY A 56 34.82 -2.13 -8.36
C GLY A 56 34.49 -1.19 -7.21
N LEU A 57 34.37 0.13 -7.42
CA LEU A 57 33.50 0.93 -6.55
C LEU A 57 32.18 1.20 -7.28
N PRO A 58 31.04 0.63 -6.85
CA PRO A 58 29.76 0.97 -7.46
C PRO A 58 29.48 2.47 -7.26
N PRO A 59 28.89 3.15 -8.26
CA PRO A 59 28.60 4.58 -8.19
C PRO A 59 27.55 4.87 -7.11
N THR A 60 27.74 6.02 -6.45
CA THR A 60 26.80 6.63 -5.50
C THR A 60 25.50 7.00 -6.19
N SER A 61 24.41 6.87 -5.46
CA SER A 61 23.06 7.18 -5.92
C SER A 61 22.46 8.31 -5.02
N PRO A 62 21.54 9.26 -5.43
CA PRO A 62 20.88 10.43 -4.64
C PRO A 62 19.30 10.69 -4.26
N ILE A 63 18.61 10.13 -3.22
CA ILE A 63 17.65 10.68 -2.23
C ILE A 63 18.56 10.73 -1.02
N TYR A 64 18.96 11.93 -0.56
CA TYR A 64 20.28 12.18 0.07
C TYR A 64 21.10 10.88 0.14
N GLY A 65 21.72 10.45 -0.97
CA GLY A 65 22.23 9.07 -1.12
C GLY A 65 21.44 7.93 -1.88
N GLY A 66 20.51 8.20 -2.83
CA GLY A 66 19.84 7.22 -3.79
C GLY A 66 19.32 7.60 -5.25
N THR A 67 19.27 6.77 -6.28
CA THR A 67 19.29 7.23 -7.69
C THR A 67 18.06 7.93 -8.27
N ASP A 68 18.25 8.77 -9.30
CA ASP A 68 17.16 9.15 -10.21
C ASP A 68 16.49 7.88 -10.71
N VAL A 69 15.16 7.82 -10.61
CA VAL A 69 14.41 6.63 -11.04
C VAL A 69 14.40 6.48 -12.55
N ALA A 70 14.23 5.25 -13.03
CA ALA A 70 13.89 4.99 -14.42
C ALA A 70 12.51 5.56 -14.77
N THR A 71 12.25 5.77 -16.07
CA THR A 71 10.89 6.10 -16.54
C THR A 71 9.92 4.99 -16.15
N CYS A 72 8.75 5.32 -15.59
CA CYS A 72 7.82 4.37 -14.99
C CYS A 72 8.34 3.61 -13.76
N GLY A 73 9.51 3.98 -13.22
CA GLY A 73 10.02 3.46 -11.96
C GLY A 73 9.22 4.01 -10.78
N TRP A 74 8.80 3.12 -9.89
CA TRP A 74 7.92 3.40 -8.75
C TRP A 74 6.71 4.25 -9.17
N PRO A 75 5.86 3.71 -10.07
CA PRO A 75 4.82 4.51 -10.72
C PRO A 75 3.72 4.93 -9.75
N THR A 76 3.58 4.24 -8.60
CA THR A 76 2.68 4.61 -7.51
C THR A 76 3.18 5.78 -6.67
N THR A 77 4.46 6.17 -6.73
CA THR A 77 4.95 7.36 -6.04
C THR A 77 4.55 8.61 -6.81
N VAL A 78 3.73 9.46 -6.19
CA VAL A 78 3.14 10.66 -6.81
C VAL A 78 3.58 11.95 -6.13
N SER A 79 3.46 13.07 -6.82
CA SER A 79 3.74 14.41 -6.31
C SER A 79 2.44 15.15 -5.99
N LEU A 80 2.36 15.77 -4.81
CA LEU A 80 1.27 16.63 -4.36
C LEU A 80 1.73 18.07 -4.24
N GLY A 81 1.15 18.96 -5.06
CA GLY A 81 1.46 20.40 -5.06
C GLY A 81 2.93 20.78 -5.38
N GLY A 82 3.76 19.81 -5.75
CA GLY A 82 5.20 19.98 -5.96
C GLY A 82 6.01 20.17 -4.68
N SER A 83 5.39 20.07 -3.50
CA SER A 83 6.03 20.25 -2.18
C SER A 83 5.94 19.03 -1.27
N CYS A 84 5.03 18.09 -1.58
CA CYS A 84 4.90 16.81 -0.91
C CYS A 84 4.88 15.68 -1.94
N SER A 85 5.16 14.48 -1.45
CA SER A 85 5.02 13.22 -2.16
C SER A 85 3.83 12.43 -1.59
N GLY A 86 3.44 11.36 -2.25
CA GLY A 86 2.35 10.47 -1.82
C GLY A 86 2.42 9.14 -2.54
N THR A 87 1.48 8.25 -2.22
CA THR A 87 1.42 6.90 -2.77
C THR A 87 0.03 6.59 -3.31
N LEU A 88 -0.07 6.24 -4.59
CA LEU A 88 -1.25 5.62 -5.17
C LEU A 88 -1.33 4.17 -4.65
N VAL A 89 -2.29 3.90 -3.78
CA VAL A 89 -2.48 2.58 -3.11
C VAL A 89 -3.68 1.82 -3.65
N HIS A 90 -4.55 2.51 -4.37
CA HIS A 90 -5.69 1.99 -5.12
C HIS A 90 -5.82 2.85 -6.38
N GLU A 91 -6.46 2.36 -7.45
CA GLU A 91 -6.63 3.09 -8.72
C GLU A 91 -7.22 4.50 -8.55
N ARG A 92 -7.92 4.75 -7.43
CA ARG A 92 -8.55 6.03 -7.08
C ARG A 92 -8.11 6.62 -5.75
N VAL A 93 -7.17 6.02 -5.02
CA VAL A 93 -6.80 6.51 -3.69
C VAL A 93 -5.30 6.75 -3.60
N VAL A 94 -4.94 7.99 -3.27
CA VAL A 94 -3.59 8.38 -2.90
C VAL A 94 -3.54 8.61 -1.40
N VAL A 95 -2.60 7.96 -0.71
CA VAL A 95 -2.31 8.17 0.71
C VAL A 95 -1.04 9.02 0.86
N TYR A 96 -1.03 9.94 1.82
CA TYR A 96 0.08 10.85 2.11
C TYR A 96 0.01 11.40 3.54
N ALA A 97 0.86 12.37 3.89
CA ALA A 97 0.97 12.92 5.25
C ALA A 97 -0.06 14.03 5.56
N ALA A 98 -0.65 14.02 6.77
CA ALA A 98 -1.61 15.03 7.22
C ALA A 98 -1.03 16.46 7.24
N HIS A 99 0.23 16.62 7.64
CA HIS A 99 0.86 17.94 7.70
C HIS A 99 1.05 18.62 6.32
N CYS A 100 0.91 17.87 5.23
CA CYS A 100 0.88 18.42 3.87
C CYS A 100 -0.43 19.19 3.57
N GLY A 101 -1.49 18.96 4.35
CA GLY A 101 -2.79 19.59 4.20
C GLY A 101 -3.75 18.83 3.28
N SER A 102 -4.91 19.44 2.99
CA SER A 102 -5.99 18.82 2.18
C SER A 102 -6.30 19.56 0.88
N ASP A 103 -5.61 20.67 0.59
CA ASP A 103 -5.99 21.59 -0.48
C ASP A 103 -5.28 21.25 -1.79
N TYR A 104 -5.54 20.04 -2.30
CA TYR A 104 -5.01 19.56 -3.58
C TYR A 104 -6.15 19.34 -4.57
N ASP A 105 -6.09 20.02 -5.72
CA ASP A 105 -7.04 19.85 -6.84
C ASP A 105 -6.57 18.77 -7.86
N SER A 106 -5.33 18.32 -7.76
CA SER A 106 -4.78 17.24 -8.56
C SER A 106 -3.54 16.62 -7.92
N VAL A 107 -3.28 15.35 -8.26
CA VAL A 107 -2.01 14.66 -7.99
C VAL A 107 -1.24 14.49 -9.28
N ARG A 108 0.09 14.45 -9.23
CA ARG A 108 0.93 14.28 -10.41
C ARG A 108 1.67 12.94 -10.38
N LEU A 109 1.45 12.13 -11.41
CA LEU A 109 2.27 10.97 -11.72
C LEU A 109 3.38 11.38 -12.69
N GLY A 110 4.55 10.73 -12.60
CA GLY A 110 5.73 11.05 -13.41
C GLY A 110 7.05 11.01 -12.64
N GLU A 111 8.15 11.21 -13.34
CA GLU A 111 9.51 11.30 -12.77
C GLU A 111 9.85 12.71 -12.28
N SER A 112 8.96 13.69 -12.49
CA SER A 112 9.23 15.07 -12.08
C SER A 112 7.96 15.80 -11.67
N VAL A 113 8.10 16.67 -10.68
CA VAL A 113 7.04 17.60 -10.25
C VAL A 113 6.72 18.67 -11.30
N TYR A 114 7.65 18.95 -12.23
CA TYR A 114 7.48 19.98 -13.24
C TYR A 114 6.71 19.46 -14.46
N SER A 115 5.69 20.20 -14.88
CA SER A 115 4.93 19.91 -16.10
C SER A 115 5.85 19.92 -17.33
N GLY A 116 5.61 19.02 -18.28
CA GLY A 116 6.36 18.92 -19.54
C GLY A 116 7.54 17.93 -19.51
N ASN A 117 7.88 17.39 -18.33
CA ASN A 117 8.90 16.35 -18.16
C ASN A 117 8.27 14.95 -18.06
N GLY A 118 7.37 14.61 -19.00
CA GLY A 118 6.59 13.37 -18.94
C GLY A 118 5.51 13.37 -17.85
N GLY A 119 4.90 12.21 -17.61
CA GLY A 119 3.85 12.06 -16.60
C GLY A 119 2.55 12.83 -16.91
N ARG A 120 1.61 12.79 -15.96
CA ARG A 120 0.32 13.48 -16.06
C ARG A 120 -0.23 13.87 -14.69
N SER A 121 -1.12 14.86 -14.68
CA SER A 121 -1.89 15.21 -13.49
C SER A 121 -3.26 14.56 -13.55
N VAL A 122 -3.69 13.97 -12.44
CA VAL A 122 -5.02 13.37 -12.27
C VAL A 122 -5.79 14.23 -11.26
N PRO A 123 -6.99 14.73 -11.60
CA PRO A 123 -7.79 15.55 -10.69
C PRO A 123 -8.20 14.78 -9.45
N THR A 124 -8.30 15.48 -8.33
CA THR A 124 -8.86 14.94 -7.09
C THR A 124 -10.34 15.27 -7.02
N GLU A 125 -11.14 14.35 -6.49
CA GLU A 125 -12.53 14.62 -6.11
C GLU A 125 -12.58 15.31 -4.74
N ARG A 126 -11.79 14.78 -3.79
CA ARG A 126 -11.70 15.26 -2.42
C ARG A 126 -10.42 14.77 -1.75
N CYS A 127 -9.92 15.54 -0.80
CA CYS A 127 -8.85 15.12 0.09
C CYS A 127 -9.24 15.38 1.54
N ALA A 128 -8.73 14.58 2.46
CA ALA A 128 -8.98 14.73 3.89
C ALA A 128 -7.74 14.34 4.71
N ILE A 129 -7.59 15.02 5.84
CA ILE A 129 -6.56 14.74 6.84
C ILE A 129 -7.17 14.01 8.03
N TYR A 130 -6.39 13.13 8.66
CA TYR A 130 -6.78 12.44 9.88
C TYR A 130 -6.96 13.44 11.03
N PRO A 131 -8.12 13.46 11.71
CA PRO A 131 -8.35 14.41 12.79
C PRO A 131 -7.41 14.19 13.98
N GLY A 132 -6.59 15.21 14.27
CA GLY A 132 -5.65 15.17 15.39
C GLY A 132 -4.31 14.52 15.07
N GLY A 133 -4.12 14.03 13.84
CA GLY A 133 -2.88 13.45 13.37
C GLY A 133 -1.82 14.47 13.02
N GLY A 134 -0.55 14.09 13.13
CA GLY A 134 0.56 14.91 12.71
C GLY A 134 1.94 14.37 13.08
N PRO A 135 2.99 15.13 12.75
CA PRO A 135 4.37 14.72 12.97
C PRO A 135 4.66 14.31 14.41
N GLY A 136 5.15 13.08 14.58
CA GLY A 136 5.55 12.53 15.87
C GLY A 136 4.40 11.97 16.70
N GLU A 137 3.19 11.85 16.14
CA GLU A 137 2.03 11.24 16.80
C GLU A 137 1.73 9.80 16.31
N GLY A 138 2.38 9.36 15.23
CA GLY A 138 2.17 8.02 14.65
C GLY A 138 1.01 7.91 13.67
N ASP A 139 0.20 8.96 13.55
CA ASP A 139 -1.05 9.04 12.80
C ASP A 139 -1.09 10.25 11.84
N ASP A 140 0.06 10.63 11.26
CA ASP A 140 0.19 11.69 10.25
C ASP A 140 -0.39 11.23 8.90
N PHE A 141 -1.68 10.95 8.87
CA PHE A 141 -2.38 10.31 7.77
C PHE A 141 -3.28 11.28 7.02
N ALA A 142 -3.22 11.23 5.69
CA ALA A 142 -4.16 11.89 4.81
C ALA A 142 -4.37 11.05 3.55
N TYR A 143 -5.45 11.36 2.83
CA TYR A 143 -5.70 10.77 1.54
C TYR A 143 -6.36 11.77 0.59
N CYS A 144 -6.24 11.47 -0.71
CA CYS A 144 -7.07 12.04 -1.76
C CYS A 144 -7.79 10.90 -2.49
N VAL A 145 -9.09 11.07 -2.74
CA VAL A 145 -9.83 10.28 -3.74
C VAL A 145 -9.71 10.99 -5.08
N LEU A 146 -9.29 10.26 -6.11
CA LEU A 146 -9.12 10.74 -7.46
C LEU A 146 -10.46 10.75 -8.20
N ALA A 147 -10.68 11.78 -9.01
CA ALA A 147 -11.89 11.90 -9.82
C ALA A 147 -11.97 10.80 -10.90
N GLU A 148 -10.81 10.33 -11.36
CA GLU A 148 -10.65 9.31 -12.39
C GLU A 148 -9.74 8.19 -11.88
N ALA A 149 -10.03 6.96 -12.31
CA ALA A 149 -9.19 5.80 -12.00
C ALA A 149 -7.87 5.88 -12.77
N VAL A 150 -6.81 5.39 -12.14
CA VAL A 150 -5.48 5.18 -12.71
C VAL A 150 -5.26 3.67 -12.79
N ASP A 151 -5.62 3.10 -13.93
CA ASP A 151 -5.63 1.65 -14.22
C ASP A 151 -4.44 1.19 -15.09
N ASP A 152 -3.59 2.13 -15.49
CA ASP A 152 -2.46 1.91 -16.39
C ASP A 152 -1.10 1.96 -15.66
N VAL A 153 -1.10 1.74 -14.34
CA VAL A 153 0.10 1.58 -13.52
C VAL A 153 -0.06 0.38 -12.57
N PRO A 154 1.00 -0.42 -12.35
CA PRO A 154 0.98 -1.50 -11.37
C PRO A 154 0.91 -0.96 -9.95
N LEU A 155 -0.05 -1.44 -9.15
CA LEU A 155 -0.15 -1.05 -7.74
C LEU A 155 0.81 -1.87 -6.89
N VAL A 156 1.49 -1.20 -5.94
CA VAL A 156 2.24 -1.86 -4.87
C VAL A 156 1.32 -1.90 -3.65
N PRO A 157 0.87 -3.08 -3.20
CA PRO A 157 -0.12 -3.18 -2.13
C PRO A 157 0.46 -2.74 -0.78
N ILE A 158 -0.43 -2.35 0.14
CA ILE A 158 -0.05 -1.96 1.50
C ILE A 158 0.34 -3.20 2.31
N LEU A 159 1.44 -3.10 3.07
CA LEU A 159 1.87 -4.12 4.03
C LEU A 159 0.83 -4.25 5.16
N MET A 160 0.26 -5.43 5.32
CA MET A 160 -0.86 -5.68 6.23
C MET A 160 -0.79 -7.03 6.95
N GLY A 161 -1.60 -7.15 8.01
CA GLY A 161 -1.85 -8.41 8.70
C GLY A 161 -0.58 -9.12 9.14
N CYS A 162 -0.43 -10.39 8.76
CA CYS A 162 0.71 -11.19 9.22
C CYS A 162 2.06 -10.68 8.70
N GLU A 163 2.07 -10.00 7.55
CA GLU A 163 3.30 -9.49 6.93
C GLU A 163 3.89 -8.33 7.76
N VAL A 164 3.07 -7.61 8.54
CA VAL A 164 3.52 -6.51 9.42
C VAL A 164 4.56 -7.01 10.42
N ASP A 165 4.27 -8.10 11.14
CA ASP A 165 5.18 -8.66 12.15
C ASP A 165 6.46 -9.24 11.53
N GLU A 166 6.38 -9.67 10.28
CA GLU A 166 7.52 -10.23 9.55
C GLU A 166 8.48 -9.13 9.09
N TYR A 167 7.98 -8.07 8.46
CA TYR A 167 8.85 -7.12 7.76
C TYR A 167 9.10 -5.83 8.55
N LEU A 168 8.28 -5.46 9.53
CA LEU A 168 8.42 -4.18 10.26
C LEU A 168 9.30 -4.31 11.50
N ARG A 169 10.59 -4.59 11.26
CA ARG A 169 11.60 -4.80 12.30
C ARG A 169 12.90 -4.08 11.98
N ALA A 170 13.65 -3.74 13.04
CA ALA A 170 14.97 -3.15 12.89
C ALA A 170 15.91 -4.05 12.07
N GLY A 171 16.67 -3.43 11.17
CA GLY A 171 17.55 -4.09 10.22
C GLY A 171 16.87 -4.52 8.92
N GLN A 172 15.55 -4.40 8.78
CA GLN A 172 14.88 -4.68 7.51
C GLN A 172 15.33 -3.68 6.43
N GLU A 173 15.82 -4.20 5.30
CA GLU A 173 16.14 -3.39 4.12
C GLU A 173 14.86 -2.86 3.47
N VAL A 174 14.87 -1.57 3.11
CA VAL A 174 13.72 -0.85 2.58
C VAL A 174 14.16 0.18 1.54
N THR A 175 13.23 0.55 0.65
CA THR A 175 13.46 1.56 -0.39
C THR A 175 12.59 2.79 -0.13
N VAL A 176 13.21 3.95 0.05
CA VAL A 176 12.53 5.24 0.18
C VAL A 176 12.46 5.90 -1.19
N VAL A 177 11.29 6.41 -1.58
CA VAL A 177 11.09 7.04 -2.90
C VAL A 177 10.34 8.35 -2.76
N GLY A 178 10.75 9.38 -3.50
CA GLY A 178 10.18 10.72 -3.37
C GLY A 178 10.80 11.74 -4.34
N PHE A 179 10.35 12.99 -4.24
CA PHE A 179 10.71 14.09 -5.14
C PHE A 179 11.49 15.23 -4.47
N GLY A 180 11.85 15.04 -3.20
CA GLY A 180 12.42 16.04 -2.33
C GLY A 180 13.86 16.43 -2.69
N ASN A 181 14.46 17.17 -1.77
CA ASN A 181 15.85 17.56 -1.84
C ASN A 181 16.77 16.34 -1.85
N ALA A 182 17.83 16.41 -2.65
CA ALA A 182 18.88 15.40 -2.68
C ALA A 182 20.26 16.06 -2.54
N ASP A 183 21.25 15.25 -2.21
CA ASP A 183 22.67 15.64 -2.15
C ASP A 183 23.22 16.01 -3.55
N THR A 184 22.55 15.55 -4.61
CA THR A 184 22.86 15.93 -5.99
C THR A 184 21.59 16.15 -6.83
N GLY A 185 21.71 16.95 -7.88
CA GLY A 185 20.63 17.22 -8.82
C GLY A 185 19.59 18.25 -8.35
N PRO A 186 18.64 18.63 -9.21
CA PRO A 186 17.61 19.61 -8.85
C PRO A 186 16.52 18.97 -7.99
N TYR A 187 15.90 19.78 -7.14
CA TYR A 187 14.64 19.45 -6.45
C TYR A 187 13.53 19.08 -7.45
N GLY A 188 12.66 18.15 -7.08
CA GLY A 188 11.48 17.81 -7.86
C GLY A 188 11.71 16.77 -8.95
N VAL A 189 12.80 16.03 -8.89
CA VAL A 189 13.07 14.83 -9.69
C VAL A 189 12.88 13.63 -8.78
N LYS A 190 12.12 12.61 -9.24
CA LYS A 190 11.85 11.41 -8.46
C LYS A 190 13.13 10.59 -8.32
N ARG A 191 13.43 10.16 -7.09
CA ARG A 191 14.58 9.33 -6.74
C ARG A 191 14.19 8.20 -5.80
N GLU A 192 15.06 7.21 -5.70
CA GLU A 192 14.93 6.06 -4.80
C GLU A 192 16.22 5.84 -3.98
N VAL A 193 16.14 5.50 -2.69
CA VAL A 193 17.32 5.05 -1.92
C VAL A 193 17.04 3.76 -1.18
N VAL A 194 17.94 2.79 -1.33
CA VAL A 194 17.97 1.57 -0.52
C VAL A 194 18.68 1.85 0.80
N THR A 195 17.97 1.61 1.90
CA THR A 195 18.41 1.81 3.27
C THR A 195 17.73 0.79 4.20
N GLN A 196 17.61 1.05 5.49
CA GLN A 196 17.03 0.11 6.45
C GLN A 196 16.16 0.79 7.51
N ILE A 197 15.27 0.01 8.11
CA ILE A 197 14.57 0.36 9.36
C ILE A 197 15.57 0.30 10.52
N ASN A 198 15.73 1.38 11.25
CA ASN A 198 16.59 1.43 12.44
C ASN A 198 15.84 0.98 13.71
N SER A 199 14.59 1.38 13.84
CA SER A 199 13.76 1.10 15.02
C SER A 199 12.29 1.43 14.74
N ILE A 200 11.39 0.79 15.50
CA ILE A 200 9.98 1.20 15.60
C ILE A 200 9.77 1.94 16.93
N THR A 201 9.16 3.12 16.88
CA THR A 201 8.91 3.94 18.09
C THR A 201 7.72 3.39 18.89
N ALA A 202 7.60 3.80 20.15
CA ALA A 202 6.46 3.44 20.98
C ALA A 202 5.11 3.99 20.46
N LYS A 203 5.15 4.98 19.56
CA LYS A 203 3.97 5.54 18.89
C LYS A 203 3.66 4.83 17.55
N GLY A 204 4.41 3.76 17.22
CA GLY A 204 4.20 3.00 15.99
C GLY A 204 4.71 3.72 14.75
N GLU A 205 5.82 4.45 14.84
CA GLU A 205 6.50 5.05 13.69
C GLU A 205 7.78 4.28 13.35
N ALA A 206 8.08 4.11 12.07
CA ALA A 206 9.37 3.57 11.64
C ALA A 206 10.40 4.69 11.53
N HIS A 207 11.54 4.54 12.20
CA HIS A 207 12.73 5.34 11.96
C HIS A 207 13.57 4.65 10.89
N VAL A 208 13.73 5.28 9.74
CA VAL A 208 14.37 4.71 8.54
C VAL A 208 15.49 5.62 8.08
N GLY A 209 16.59 5.06 7.58
CA GLY A 209 17.64 5.84 6.95
C GLY A 209 18.77 6.29 7.88
N GLY A 210 19.49 7.33 7.47
CA GLY A 210 20.68 7.81 8.15
C GLY A 210 21.96 7.45 7.38
N GLY A 211 23.11 7.87 7.91
CA GLY A 211 24.41 7.60 7.26
C GLY A 211 24.53 8.21 5.86
N GLY A 212 23.78 9.27 5.57
CA GLY A 212 23.71 9.85 4.25
C GLY A 212 22.87 9.06 3.25
N LYS A 213 21.83 8.36 3.72
CA LYS A 213 20.76 7.72 2.95
C LYS A 213 19.41 7.99 3.60
N ASP A 214 18.62 8.94 3.09
CA ASP A 214 17.48 9.47 3.84
C ASP A 214 16.47 10.24 2.99
N SER A 215 15.19 10.17 3.36
CA SER A 215 14.19 11.17 2.96
C SER A 215 14.60 12.57 3.38
N CYS A 216 14.21 13.58 2.61
CA CYS A 216 14.60 14.96 2.86
C CYS A 216 13.40 15.91 2.63
N GLN A 217 13.61 17.23 2.72
CA GLN A 217 12.52 18.19 2.54
C GLN A 217 11.91 18.05 1.14
N GLY A 218 10.58 17.90 1.08
CA GLY A 218 9.82 17.61 -0.14
C GLY A 218 9.40 16.15 -0.32
N ASP A 219 10.00 15.22 0.44
CA ASP A 219 9.60 13.81 0.46
C ASP A 219 8.44 13.52 1.42
N SER A 220 8.02 14.51 2.22
CA SER A 220 6.86 14.43 3.11
C SER A 220 5.65 13.81 2.41
N GLY A 221 5.03 12.83 3.04
CA GLY A 221 3.92 12.03 2.52
C GLY A 221 4.32 10.87 1.60
N GLY A 222 5.58 10.84 1.14
CA GLY A 222 6.08 9.82 0.22
C GLY A 222 6.19 8.41 0.83
N PRO A 223 6.26 7.38 -0.02
CA PRO A 223 6.35 5.99 0.42
C PRO A 223 7.73 5.58 0.91
N VAL A 224 7.70 4.59 1.80
CA VAL A 224 8.78 3.63 1.97
C VAL A 224 8.26 2.22 1.69
N PHE A 225 9.03 1.49 0.89
CA PHE A 225 8.70 0.15 0.40
C PHE A 225 9.60 -0.91 1.02
N VAL A 226 9.09 -2.14 1.10
CA VAL A 226 9.84 -3.33 1.51
C VAL A 226 9.59 -4.45 0.52
N GLN A 227 10.64 -5.24 0.22
CA GLN A 227 10.51 -6.45 -0.57
C GLN A 227 10.23 -7.65 0.36
N THR A 228 9.26 -8.47 0.00
CA THR A 228 8.89 -9.69 0.70
C THR A 228 9.66 -10.90 0.17
N ASP A 229 9.63 -12.02 0.89
CA ASP A 229 10.40 -13.24 0.55
C ASP A 229 10.03 -13.85 -0.81
N ASP A 230 8.82 -13.60 -1.31
CA ASP A 230 8.38 -13.99 -2.65
C ASP A 230 8.88 -13.04 -3.77
N GLY A 231 9.66 -12.02 -3.40
CA GLY A 231 10.23 -11.01 -4.29
C GLY A 231 9.27 -9.88 -4.64
N SER A 232 8.00 -9.94 -4.22
CA SER A 232 7.04 -8.86 -4.41
C SER A 232 7.29 -7.71 -3.44
N TRP A 233 6.64 -6.58 -3.69
CA TRP A 233 6.85 -5.38 -2.89
C TRP A 233 5.59 -4.99 -2.12
N ARG A 234 5.80 -4.36 -0.98
CA ARG A 234 4.76 -3.72 -0.16
C ARG A 234 5.15 -2.28 0.13
N VAL A 235 4.18 -1.37 0.18
CA VAL A 235 4.35 -0.05 0.79
C VAL A 235 3.89 -0.13 2.24
N PHE A 236 4.63 0.47 3.17
CA PHE A 236 4.24 0.40 4.59
C PHE A 236 4.18 1.75 5.29
N GLY A 237 4.97 2.73 4.85
CA GLY A 237 5.19 3.96 5.61
C GLY A 237 4.96 5.22 4.79
N ILE A 238 4.53 6.27 5.48
CA ILE A 238 4.29 7.62 4.99
C ILE A 238 5.35 8.53 5.62
N THR A 239 6.22 9.14 4.81
CA THR A 239 7.26 10.07 5.31
C THR A 239 6.61 11.21 6.10
N SER A 240 6.88 11.32 7.39
CA SER A 240 6.24 12.31 8.25
C SER A 240 7.18 13.45 8.63
N TYR A 241 8.30 13.16 9.31
CA TYR A 241 9.26 14.18 9.72
C TYR A 241 10.68 13.62 9.81
N GLY A 242 11.65 14.50 9.95
CA GLY A 242 13.05 14.13 10.07
C GLY A 242 13.90 15.28 10.57
N GLY A 243 15.19 15.00 10.73
CA GLY A 243 16.18 16.00 11.10
C GLY A 243 16.80 16.70 9.90
N ALA A 244 18.10 16.96 9.99
CA ALA A 244 18.90 17.31 8.81
C ALA A 244 18.95 16.09 7.86
N CYS A 245 18.95 16.35 6.55
CA CYS A 245 18.97 15.28 5.56
C CYS A 245 20.22 14.41 5.68
N GLY A 246 20.03 13.12 5.47
CA GLY A 246 21.05 12.10 5.70
C GLY A 246 21.10 11.61 7.15
N GLY A 247 20.23 12.13 8.02
CA GLY A 247 20.13 11.78 9.45
C GLY A 247 19.10 10.70 9.76
N GLY A 248 18.23 10.38 8.81
CA GLY A 248 17.10 9.47 8.98
C GLY A 248 15.78 10.23 9.15
N GLY A 249 14.70 9.56 8.77
CA GLY A 249 13.33 10.06 8.80
C GLY A 249 12.41 9.14 9.59
N TYR A 250 11.28 9.69 10.02
CA TYR A 250 10.22 9.01 10.75
C TYR A 250 8.99 8.91 9.86
N TYR A 251 8.40 7.71 9.85
CA TYR A 251 7.33 7.33 8.94
C TYR A 251 6.13 6.84 9.74
N SER A 252 4.95 7.38 9.46
CA SER A 252 3.70 6.86 9.99
C SER A 252 3.29 5.60 9.23
N MET A 253 2.81 4.59 9.93
CA MET A 253 2.61 3.25 9.36
C MET A 253 1.19 3.09 8.81
N MET A 254 1.06 2.82 7.52
CA MET A 254 -0.24 2.81 6.81
C MET A 254 -1.24 1.81 7.43
N HIS A 255 -0.78 0.64 7.89
CA HIS A 255 -1.66 -0.37 8.50
C HIS A 255 -2.38 0.14 9.76
N ASN A 256 -1.78 1.06 10.53
CA ASN A 256 -2.43 1.63 11.71
C ASN A 256 -3.62 2.54 11.36
N GLY A 257 -3.63 3.10 10.14
CA GLY A 257 -4.68 3.97 9.63
C GLY A 257 -5.74 3.26 8.80
N MET A 258 -5.63 1.94 8.56
CA MET A 258 -6.39 1.28 7.49
C MET A 258 -7.91 1.38 7.65
N ALA A 259 -8.43 1.06 8.83
CA ALA A 259 -9.85 1.20 9.12
C ALA A 259 -10.38 2.63 8.89
N TRP A 260 -9.55 3.65 9.14
CA TRP A 260 -9.92 5.03 8.81
C TRP A 260 -9.89 5.26 7.31
N PHE A 261 -8.80 4.89 6.60
CA PHE A 261 -8.71 5.06 5.16
C PHE A 261 -9.91 4.45 4.44
N GLU A 262 -10.19 3.16 4.63
CA GLU A 262 -11.29 2.47 3.94
C GLU A 262 -12.67 3.03 4.30
N SER A 263 -12.91 3.32 5.59
CA SER A 263 -14.19 3.92 6.01
C SER A 263 -14.44 5.30 5.39
N GLN A 264 -13.38 6.07 5.15
CA GLN A 264 -13.47 7.41 4.63
C GLN A 264 -13.44 7.46 3.10
N THR A 265 -12.70 6.56 2.45
CA THR A 265 -12.57 6.51 0.99
C THR A 265 -13.72 5.75 0.36
N GLY A 266 -14.20 4.69 1.02
CA GLY A 266 -15.19 3.74 0.49
C GLY A 266 -14.59 2.67 -0.43
N TYR A 267 -13.25 2.56 -0.48
CA TYR A 267 -12.53 1.58 -1.28
C TYR A 267 -11.82 0.56 -0.37
N ASP A 268 -11.75 -0.69 -0.82
CA ASP A 268 -10.84 -1.70 -0.28
C ASP A 268 -9.41 -1.33 -0.72
N LEU A 269 -8.53 -1.11 0.25
CA LEU A 269 -7.13 -0.74 0.02
C LEU A 269 -6.17 -1.90 0.35
N THR A 270 -6.72 -3.02 0.82
CA THR A 270 -5.96 -4.16 1.32
C THR A 270 -6.48 -5.43 0.67
N PRO A 271 -6.14 -5.69 -0.61
CA PRO A 271 -6.78 -6.76 -1.39
C PRO A 271 -6.62 -8.17 -0.80
N CYS A 272 -5.63 -8.37 0.09
CA CYS A 272 -5.37 -9.64 0.77
C CYS A 272 -5.93 -9.75 2.20
N HIS A 273 -6.39 -8.64 2.79
CA HIS A 273 -6.70 -8.55 4.21
C HIS A 273 -7.93 -7.68 4.46
N ASP A 274 -8.66 -7.94 5.55
CA ASP A 274 -9.58 -6.95 6.09
C ASP A 274 -8.80 -5.79 6.74
N ALA A 275 -9.47 -4.65 6.95
CA ALA A 275 -8.88 -3.46 7.58
C ALA A 275 -8.24 -3.70 8.96
N ASP A 276 -8.65 -4.75 9.67
CA ASP A 276 -8.11 -5.14 10.98
C ASP A 276 -6.88 -6.06 10.89
N GLY A 277 -6.45 -6.40 9.67
CA GLY A 277 -5.31 -7.27 9.39
C GLY A 277 -5.66 -8.75 9.30
N THR A 278 -6.93 -9.14 9.36
CA THR A 278 -7.35 -10.53 9.12
C THR A 278 -7.08 -10.93 7.67
N TRP A 279 -6.42 -12.07 7.43
CA TRP A 279 -6.22 -12.60 6.07
C TRP A 279 -7.55 -12.97 5.44
N ASN A 280 -7.88 -12.27 4.35
CA ASN A 280 -9.13 -12.43 3.60
C ASN A 280 -8.86 -12.08 2.13
N PRO A 281 -8.17 -12.96 1.38
CA PRO A 281 -7.70 -12.63 0.05
C PRO A 281 -8.84 -12.57 -0.96
N GLY A 282 -9.01 -11.40 -1.57
CA GLY A 282 -9.88 -11.20 -2.72
C GLY A 282 -9.19 -11.52 -4.05
N PRO A 283 -9.90 -11.39 -5.18
CA PRO A 283 -9.34 -11.60 -6.53
C PRO A 283 -8.19 -10.62 -6.85
N ASP A 284 -8.23 -9.44 -6.25
CA ASP A 284 -7.18 -8.44 -6.40
C ASP A 284 -5.96 -8.73 -5.50
N CYS A 285 -5.99 -9.80 -4.69
CA CYS A 285 -4.82 -10.31 -3.96
C CYS A 285 -3.87 -11.04 -4.92
N SER A 286 -3.48 -10.39 -6.00
CA SER A 286 -2.65 -10.95 -7.06
C SER A 286 -1.91 -9.85 -7.81
N SER A 287 -1.06 -10.23 -8.76
CA SER A 287 -0.42 -9.30 -9.70
C SER A 287 0.46 -8.24 -9.01
N PHE A 288 1.09 -8.61 -7.88
CA PHE A 288 1.99 -7.71 -7.18
C PHE A 288 3.32 -7.60 -7.91
N PRO A 289 3.83 -6.38 -8.17
CA PRO A 289 5.01 -6.18 -8.99
C PRO A 289 6.26 -6.74 -8.29
N LEU A 290 7.09 -7.46 -9.04
CA LEU A 290 8.37 -7.98 -8.57
C LEU A 290 9.51 -6.97 -8.71
N SER A 291 9.40 -6.07 -9.70
CA SER A 291 10.41 -5.06 -10.03
C SER A 291 9.80 -3.68 -10.30
N PRO A 292 9.07 -3.07 -9.35
CA PRO A 292 8.46 -1.75 -9.55
C PRO A 292 9.48 -0.62 -9.79
N GLY A 293 10.75 -0.79 -9.40
CA GLY A 293 11.82 0.19 -9.62
C GLY A 293 12.43 0.19 -11.03
N ASP A 294 12.38 -0.94 -11.76
CA ASP A 294 13.09 -1.10 -13.04
C ASP A 294 12.55 -0.17 -14.15
N GLY A 295 11.31 0.28 -14.03
CA GLY A 295 10.70 1.25 -14.94
C GLY A 295 10.46 0.71 -16.34
N THR A 296 9.31 0.05 -16.53
CA THR A 296 8.92 -0.49 -17.84
C THR A 296 7.67 0.21 -18.39
N GLY A 297 7.65 0.47 -19.70
CA GLY A 297 6.56 1.20 -20.35
C GLY A 297 6.77 2.71 -20.44
N THR A 298 5.69 3.47 -20.65
CA THR A 298 5.73 4.94 -20.73
C THR A 298 4.44 5.54 -20.20
N TRP A 299 4.48 6.76 -19.64
CA TRP A 299 3.28 7.47 -19.19
C TRP A 299 2.21 7.72 -20.26
N ALA A 300 2.58 7.65 -21.54
CA ALA A 300 1.64 7.83 -22.65
C ALA A 300 0.90 6.53 -23.02
N SER A 301 1.48 5.37 -22.69
CA SER A 301 0.98 4.04 -23.08
C SER A 301 0.68 3.14 -21.88
N GLY A 302 0.74 3.68 -20.67
CA GLY A 302 0.76 2.91 -19.43
C GLY A 302 2.16 2.45 -19.03
N CYS A 303 2.38 2.40 -17.73
CA CYS A 303 3.55 1.78 -17.12
C CYS A 303 3.25 0.29 -16.93
N SER A 304 4.13 -0.58 -17.42
CA SER A 304 4.05 -2.00 -17.10
C SER A 304 4.76 -2.25 -15.77
N GLY A 305 4.21 -3.15 -14.94
CA GLY A 305 4.85 -3.60 -13.70
C GLY A 305 5.92 -4.67 -13.86
N GLY A 306 6.23 -5.02 -15.12
CA GLY A 306 7.09 -6.16 -15.41
C GLY A 306 6.42 -7.46 -14.98
N ALA A 307 7.24 -8.39 -14.48
CA ALA A 307 6.73 -9.63 -13.89
C ALA A 307 6.00 -9.33 -12.58
N ALA A 308 4.91 -10.06 -12.35
CA ALA A 308 4.08 -9.93 -11.18
C ALA A 308 3.82 -11.31 -10.55
N THR A 309 3.46 -11.33 -9.27
CA THR A 309 3.07 -12.56 -8.58
C THR A 309 1.77 -13.13 -9.14
N GLY A 310 1.56 -14.42 -8.90
CA GLY A 310 0.21 -14.99 -8.88
C GLY A 310 -0.57 -14.51 -7.64
N TYR A 311 -1.61 -15.26 -7.27
CA TYR A 311 -2.36 -14.98 -6.05
C TYR A 311 -1.46 -15.04 -4.81
N GLY A 312 -1.59 -14.03 -3.95
CA GLY A 312 -0.83 -13.92 -2.71
C GLY A 312 -1.19 -15.05 -1.75
N ALA A 313 -0.18 -15.67 -1.16
CA ALA A 313 -0.34 -16.76 -0.19
C ALA A 313 0.45 -16.49 1.11
N ALA A 314 0.80 -15.23 1.37
CA ALA A 314 1.73 -14.85 2.43
C ALA A 314 1.21 -15.21 3.83
N CYS A 315 -0.07 -14.98 4.11
CA CYS A 315 -0.67 -15.22 5.42
C CYS A 315 -1.65 -16.40 5.47
N GLY A 316 -1.74 -17.19 4.41
CA GLY A 316 -2.70 -18.28 4.34
C GLY A 316 -2.89 -18.84 2.94
N ALA A 317 -3.98 -19.59 2.77
CA ALA A 317 -4.37 -20.07 1.45
C ALA A 317 -4.57 -18.86 0.51
N PRO A 318 -4.01 -18.90 -0.71
CA PRO A 318 -4.27 -17.87 -1.70
C PRO A 318 -5.73 -17.90 -2.12
N TYR A 319 -6.16 -16.83 -2.78
CA TYR A 319 -7.40 -16.85 -3.53
C TYR A 319 -7.36 -18.01 -4.54
N ALA A 320 -8.35 -18.90 -4.47
CA ALA A 320 -8.48 -20.05 -5.34
C ALA A 320 -9.57 -19.77 -6.38
N ASP A 321 -9.20 -19.90 -7.65
CA ASP A 321 -10.08 -19.75 -8.81
C ASP A 321 -10.38 -21.15 -9.36
N ASP A 322 -11.59 -21.67 -9.11
CA ASP A 322 -11.90 -23.10 -9.16
C ASP A 322 -12.28 -23.65 -10.58
N GLY A 323 -11.48 -23.39 -11.65
CA GLY A 323 -11.85 -23.77 -13.04
C GLY A 323 -10.86 -24.70 -13.80
N GLY A 324 -11.13 -26.01 -13.86
CA GLY A 324 -10.26 -27.06 -14.40
C GLY A 324 -10.32 -27.39 -15.91
N GLY A 325 -9.33 -28.18 -16.37
CA GLY A 325 -9.25 -28.77 -17.71
C GLY A 325 -8.42 -30.07 -17.71
N ASP A 326 -9.10 -31.16 -18.05
CA ASP A 326 -8.73 -32.58 -17.93
C ASP A 326 -8.06 -33.13 -19.21
N ASP A 327 -7.24 -34.18 -19.11
CA ASP A 327 -6.93 -35.13 -20.20
C ASP A 327 -6.33 -36.42 -19.59
N GLY A 328 -7.21 -37.42 -19.44
CA GLY A 328 -6.93 -38.66 -18.71
C GLY A 328 -6.13 -39.74 -19.44
N GLY A 329 -5.88 -40.82 -18.68
CA GLY A 329 -5.40 -42.07 -19.26
C GLY A 329 -4.86 -43.11 -18.26
N GLY A 330 -5.76 -43.81 -17.57
CA GLY A 330 -5.72 -45.29 -17.48
C GLY A 330 -4.86 -45.99 -16.42
N ASP A 331 -5.59 -46.58 -15.47
CA ASP A 331 -5.38 -47.85 -14.75
C ASP A 331 -4.21 -48.03 -13.77
N GLY A 332 -4.59 -48.33 -12.52
CA GLY A 332 -3.83 -49.28 -11.71
C GLY A 332 -3.74 -49.03 -10.20
N GLY A 333 -4.87 -48.99 -9.50
CA GLY A 333 -5.02 -49.58 -8.16
C GLY A 333 -4.26 -48.97 -6.95
N GLY A 334 -5.04 -48.42 -6.02
CA GLY A 334 -4.82 -48.56 -4.57
C GLY A 334 -4.36 -47.31 -3.83
N GLY A 335 -5.22 -46.85 -2.90
CA GLY A 335 -4.84 -46.03 -1.74
C GLY A 335 -5.36 -44.59 -1.76
N ASP A 336 -6.28 -44.31 -0.83
CA ASP A 336 -6.67 -43.03 -0.20
C ASP A 336 -6.72 -41.71 -1.03
N GLY A 337 -7.91 -41.10 -1.07
CA GLY A 337 -8.11 -39.66 -1.38
C GLY A 337 -9.31 -39.34 -2.29
N GLY A 338 -9.88 -38.13 -2.12
CA GLY A 338 -10.82 -37.44 -3.05
C GLY A 338 -12.27 -37.33 -2.52
N GLY A 339 -12.95 -36.18 -2.51
CA GLY A 339 -12.87 -35.00 -3.38
C GLY A 339 -14.19 -34.88 -4.15
N GLY A 340 -14.95 -33.79 -3.96
CA GLY A 340 -16.20 -33.49 -4.68
C GLY A 340 -16.04 -32.22 -5.51
N ASP A 341 -16.45 -32.29 -6.77
CA ASP A 341 -16.29 -31.35 -7.89
C ASP A 341 -17.18 -30.07 -7.76
N PRO A 342 -16.67 -28.84 -7.96
CA PRO A 342 -17.47 -27.61 -7.88
C PRO A 342 -18.09 -27.28 -9.26
N GLY A 343 -19.42 -27.28 -9.34
CA GLY A 343 -20.17 -26.84 -10.54
C GLY A 343 -21.52 -27.52 -10.74
N VAL A 344 -21.75 -28.65 -10.06
CA VAL A 344 -23.06 -29.31 -10.04
C VAL A 344 -23.51 -29.48 -8.61
N CYS A 345 -24.48 -28.67 -8.19
CA CYS A 345 -25.19 -28.88 -6.94
C CYS A 345 -26.25 -29.97 -7.14
N PRO A 346 -26.06 -31.20 -6.61
CA PRO A 346 -26.93 -32.33 -6.95
C PRO A 346 -28.32 -32.27 -6.29
N GLY A 347 -28.51 -31.33 -5.36
CA GLY A 347 -29.76 -31.11 -4.61
C GLY A 347 -30.42 -29.75 -4.81
N CYS A 348 -29.87 -28.88 -5.66
CA CYS A 348 -30.39 -27.54 -5.86
C CYS A 348 -31.67 -27.52 -6.70
N ASP A 349 -32.57 -26.58 -6.40
CA ASP A 349 -33.67 -26.21 -7.29
C ASP A 349 -33.11 -25.51 -8.53
N ARG A 350 -33.69 -25.76 -9.71
CA ARG A 350 -33.19 -25.24 -10.99
C ARG A 350 -34.21 -24.33 -11.66
N TYR A 351 -33.75 -23.17 -12.07
CA TYR A 351 -34.51 -22.16 -12.79
C TYR A 351 -33.77 -21.82 -14.09
N ALA A 352 -34.50 -21.40 -15.11
CA ALA A 352 -33.90 -20.97 -16.36
C ALA A 352 -34.68 -19.80 -16.95
N GLY A 353 -33.98 -18.90 -17.62
CA GLY A 353 -34.54 -17.70 -18.22
C GLY A 353 -33.80 -17.29 -19.48
N THR A 354 -34.14 -16.14 -20.05
CA THR A 354 -33.47 -15.62 -21.25
C THR A 354 -33.35 -14.11 -21.15
N LEU A 355 -32.12 -13.59 -21.28
CA LEU A 355 -31.82 -12.18 -21.30
C LEU A 355 -31.60 -11.73 -22.76
N SER A 356 -32.29 -10.68 -23.16
CA SER A 356 -32.36 -10.23 -24.55
C SER A 356 -31.22 -9.31 -24.97
N GLY A 357 -30.42 -8.81 -24.02
CA GLY A 357 -29.27 -7.93 -24.28
C GLY A 357 -28.80 -7.19 -23.02
N SER A 358 -27.74 -6.38 -23.15
CA SER A 358 -27.23 -5.54 -22.06
C SER A 358 -28.33 -4.69 -21.41
N GLY A 359 -28.37 -4.71 -20.07
CA GLY A 359 -29.34 -4.01 -19.23
C GLY A 359 -30.68 -4.74 -19.07
N ASP A 360 -30.87 -5.91 -19.70
CA ASP A 360 -32.04 -6.76 -19.45
C ASP A 360 -31.86 -7.56 -18.15
N ALA A 361 -32.96 -7.83 -17.45
CA ALA A 361 -32.92 -8.52 -16.16
C ALA A 361 -34.11 -9.46 -15.96
N ASP A 362 -33.86 -10.56 -15.26
CA ASP A 362 -34.84 -11.55 -14.84
C ASP A 362 -34.78 -11.76 -13.31
N TYR A 363 -35.86 -12.26 -12.73
CA TYR A 363 -36.01 -12.44 -11.29
C TYR A 363 -36.42 -13.87 -10.96
N GLN A 364 -35.81 -14.46 -9.93
CA GLN A 364 -36.05 -15.85 -9.55
C GLN A 364 -36.31 -15.98 -8.05
N PRO A 365 -37.18 -16.92 -7.63
CA PRO A 365 -37.82 -17.96 -8.46
C PRO A 365 -39.05 -17.45 -9.24
N ASP A 366 -39.18 -17.85 -10.51
CA ASP A 366 -40.33 -17.64 -11.43
C ASP A 366 -40.89 -16.21 -11.50
N GLY A 367 -40.01 -15.19 -11.52
CA GLY A 367 -40.38 -13.78 -11.57
C GLY A 367 -40.90 -13.21 -10.25
N THR A 368 -40.76 -13.95 -9.14
CA THR A 368 -41.22 -13.57 -7.81
C THR A 368 -40.12 -13.73 -6.75
N TYR A 369 -40.50 -13.63 -5.48
CA TYR A 369 -39.65 -13.80 -4.30
C TYR A 369 -40.09 -15.00 -3.47
N TYR A 370 -39.23 -15.45 -2.56
CA TYR A 370 -39.48 -16.54 -1.61
C TYR A 370 -39.26 -16.06 -0.16
N TYR A 371 -39.76 -16.83 0.81
CA TYR A 371 -39.44 -16.64 2.23
C TYR A 371 -38.47 -17.74 2.66
N ALA A 372 -37.45 -17.37 3.43
CA ALA A 372 -36.46 -18.30 3.95
C ALA A 372 -36.31 -18.17 5.47
N ALA A 373 -35.93 -19.26 6.13
CA ALA A 373 -35.44 -19.22 7.49
C ALA A 373 -34.03 -18.60 7.53
N SER A 374 -33.46 -18.42 8.73
CA SER A 374 -32.05 -18.03 8.81
C SER A 374 -31.17 -19.20 8.40
N GLY A 375 -30.24 -18.96 7.48
CA GLY A 375 -29.31 -19.98 7.01
C GLY A 375 -28.60 -19.54 5.74
N GLU A 376 -27.89 -20.47 5.13
CA GLU A 376 -27.12 -20.24 3.92
C GLU A 376 -28.03 -20.17 2.70
N HIS A 377 -27.94 -19.07 1.96
CA HIS A 377 -28.47 -18.97 0.61
C HIS A 377 -27.32 -19.18 -0.36
N ARG A 378 -27.47 -20.12 -1.28
CA ARG A 378 -26.47 -20.40 -2.30
C ARG A 378 -27.12 -20.42 -3.67
N GLY A 379 -26.52 -19.71 -4.62
CA GLY A 379 -27.02 -19.56 -5.97
C GLY A 379 -25.89 -19.66 -6.98
N TYR A 380 -26.10 -20.48 -8.00
CA TYR A 380 -25.18 -20.74 -9.10
C TYR A 380 -25.85 -20.33 -10.40
N LEU A 381 -25.46 -19.20 -10.96
CA LEU A 381 -25.84 -18.81 -12.30
C LEU A 381 -24.86 -19.42 -13.30
N SER A 382 -25.37 -19.84 -14.44
CA SER A 382 -24.58 -20.09 -15.63
C SER A 382 -25.27 -19.52 -16.85
N GLY A 383 -24.48 -19.13 -17.85
CA GLY A 383 -24.98 -18.58 -19.10
C GLY A 383 -24.04 -18.86 -20.27
N PRO A 384 -24.32 -18.28 -21.44
CA PRO A 384 -23.51 -18.51 -22.64
C PRO A 384 -22.07 -18.03 -22.45
N ALA A 385 -21.13 -18.73 -23.08
CA ALA A 385 -19.73 -18.29 -23.09
C ALA A 385 -19.58 -16.92 -23.80
N GLY A 386 -18.82 -16.02 -23.19
CA GLY A 386 -18.57 -14.67 -23.71
C GLY A 386 -19.71 -13.67 -23.49
N THR A 387 -20.69 -14.01 -22.64
CA THR A 387 -21.62 -13.04 -22.05
C THR A 387 -21.26 -12.76 -20.60
N ASP A 388 -21.73 -11.63 -20.09
CA ASP A 388 -21.48 -11.12 -18.75
C ASP A 388 -22.85 -10.95 -18.07
N PHE A 389 -23.23 -11.94 -17.25
CA PHE A 389 -24.50 -11.98 -16.55
C PHE A 389 -24.24 -11.93 -15.04
N ASP A 390 -24.66 -10.85 -14.42
CA ASP A 390 -24.55 -10.61 -12.99
C ASP A 390 -25.63 -11.36 -12.21
N LEU A 391 -25.26 -11.92 -11.06
CA LEU A 391 -26.19 -12.46 -10.08
C LEU A 391 -26.24 -11.57 -8.84
N ARG A 392 -27.45 -11.36 -8.30
CA ARG A 392 -27.65 -10.65 -7.02
C ARG A 392 -28.70 -11.36 -6.18
N LEU A 393 -28.40 -11.52 -4.90
CA LEU A 393 -29.38 -11.87 -3.87
C LEU A 393 -29.91 -10.61 -3.22
N TRP A 394 -31.21 -10.40 -3.31
CA TRP A 394 -31.92 -9.30 -2.67
C TRP A 394 -32.71 -9.79 -1.46
N LYS A 395 -32.79 -8.93 -0.44
CA LYS A 395 -33.59 -9.14 0.75
C LYS A 395 -34.54 -7.97 0.99
N TRP A 396 -35.78 -8.28 1.37
CA TRP A 396 -36.77 -7.27 1.74
C TRP A 396 -36.52 -6.75 3.15
N ASN A 397 -36.40 -5.43 3.30
CA ASN A 397 -36.15 -4.78 4.59
C ASN A 397 -37.40 -4.18 5.27
N GLY A 398 -38.59 -4.43 4.70
CA GLY A 398 -39.86 -3.85 5.19
C GLY A 398 -40.38 -2.68 4.37
N SER A 399 -39.52 -2.03 3.57
CA SER A 399 -39.88 -0.87 2.73
C SER A 399 -39.34 -0.94 1.29
N GLY A 400 -38.32 -1.75 1.06
CA GLY A 400 -37.69 -1.95 -0.25
C GLY A 400 -36.83 -3.22 -0.28
N TRP A 401 -36.35 -3.55 -1.47
CA TRP A 401 -35.37 -4.61 -1.70
C TRP A 401 -33.96 -4.03 -1.62
N SER A 402 -33.06 -4.72 -0.92
CA SER A 402 -31.64 -4.36 -0.82
C SER A 402 -30.78 -5.56 -1.19
N THR A 403 -29.70 -5.33 -1.93
CA THR A 403 -28.70 -6.37 -2.23
C THR A 403 -27.99 -6.79 -0.95
N VAL A 404 -27.95 -8.10 -0.71
CA VAL A 404 -27.27 -8.72 0.42
C VAL A 404 -26.21 -9.75 -0.01
N GLY A 405 -26.18 -10.06 -1.31
CA GLY A 405 -25.13 -10.83 -1.97
C GLY A 405 -25.09 -10.44 -3.44
N SER A 406 -23.90 -10.44 -4.02
CA SER A 406 -23.73 -10.24 -5.46
C SER A 406 -22.48 -10.96 -5.91
N SER A 407 -22.53 -11.45 -7.15
CA SER A 407 -21.37 -11.92 -7.89
C SER A 407 -21.52 -11.28 -9.27
N LEU A 408 -20.50 -10.52 -9.65
CA LEU A 408 -20.50 -9.58 -10.78
C LEU A 408 -19.21 -9.82 -11.60
N SER A 409 -18.89 -11.09 -11.84
CA SER A 409 -17.74 -11.43 -12.67
C SER A 409 -17.97 -10.89 -14.09
N THR A 410 -16.94 -10.94 -14.94
CA THR A 410 -17.12 -10.58 -16.36
C THR A 410 -17.69 -11.73 -17.21
N SER A 411 -18.11 -12.81 -16.55
CA SER A 411 -18.65 -14.02 -17.16
C SER A 411 -20.15 -14.14 -16.89
N SER A 412 -20.79 -15.18 -17.42
CA SER A 412 -22.20 -15.48 -17.07
C SER A 412 -22.34 -16.57 -16.02
N ASP A 413 -21.20 -17.03 -15.50
CA ASP A 413 -21.12 -18.03 -14.45
C ASP A 413 -20.85 -17.29 -13.14
N GLU A 414 -21.83 -17.33 -12.24
CA GLU A 414 -21.78 -16.58 -10.98
C GLU A 414 -22.13 -17.50 -9.81
N GLU A 415 -21.43 -17.36 -8.70
CA GLU A 415 -21.78 -18.05 -7.47
C GLU A 415 -21.93 -17.05 -6.33
N ILE A 416 -23.04 -17.15 -5.60
CA ILE A 416 -23.26 -16.39 -4.37
C ILE A 416 -23.52 -17.38 -3.27
N VAL A 417 -22.76 -17.27 -2.18
CA VAL A 417 -23.01 -17.98 -0.92
C VAL A 417 -23.10 -16.95 0.20
N VAL A 418 -24.27 -16.79 0.80
CA VAL A 418 -24.52 -15.75 1.80
C VAL A 418 -25.32 -16.29 2.97
N GLN A 419 -24.87 -16.01 4.19
CA GLN A 419 -25.65 -16.26 5.40
C GLN A 419 -26.75 -15.21 5.55
N GLY A 420 -28.01 -15.65 5.40
CA GLY A 420 -29.19 -14.84 5.53
C GLY A 420 -29.87 -14.97 6.88
N SER A 421 -30.48 -13.90 7.39
CA SER A 421 -31.45 -13.99 8.49
C SER A 421 -32.84 -14.27 7.92
N ALA A 422 -33.73 -14.90 8.68
CA ALA A 422 -35.10 -15.18 8.23
C ALA A 422 -35.80 -13.94 7.64
N GLY A 423 -36.46 -14.09 6.49
CA GLY A 423 -37.05 -12.98 5.74
C GLY A 423 -37.43 -13.33 4.31
N TYR A 424 -37.83 -12.33 3.53
CA TYR A 424 -38.14 -12.49 2.11
C TYR A 424 -36.94 -12.16 1.24
N TYR A 425 -36.71 -13.00 0.23
CA TYR A 425 -35.56 -12.96 -0.65
C TYR A 425 -35.97 -13.10 -2.12
N ALA A 426 -35.20 -12.49 -3.01
CA ALA A 426 -35.35 -12.65 -4.45
C ALA A 426 -33.96 -12.68 -5.10
N TRP A 427 -33.80 -13.48 -6.14
CA TRP A 427 -32.60 -13.49 -6.96
C TRP A 427 -32.86 -12.61 -8.19
N LYS A 428 -31.90 -11.76 -8.52
CA LYS A 428 -31.92 -10.97 -9.75
C LYS A 428 -30.75 -11.41 -10.60
N ILE A 429 -31.03 -11.67 -11.87
CA ILE A 429 -30.04 -11.93 -12.90
C ILE A 429 -30.09 -10.72 -13.84
N GLU A 430 -28.95 -10.12 -14.16
CA GLU A 430 -28.88 -8.96 -15.06
C GLU A 430 -27.80 -9.18 -16.11
N SER A 431 -28.08 -8.87 -17.38
CA SER A 431 -27.05 -8.90 -18.41
C SER A 431 -26.30 -7.59 -18.35
N TYR A 432 -25.05 -7.60 -17.89
CA TYR A 432 -24.15 -6.47 -18.08
C TYR A 432 -23.74 -6.39 -19.56
N SER A 433 -23.36 -7.52 -20.16
CA SER A 433 -23.10 -7.62 -21.60
C SER A 433 -23.53 -8.94 -22.24
N GLY A 434 -24.05 -8.86 -23.47
CA GLY A 434 -24.48 -10.04 -24.23
C GLY A 434 -25.94 -10.44 -24.01
N SER A 435 -26.35 -11.54 -24.63
CA SER A 435 -27.74 -12.04 -24.61
C SER A 435 -27.76 -13.56 -24.73
N GLY A 436 -28.73 -14.20 -24.10
CA GLY A 436 -28.93 -15.65 -24.24
C GLY A 436 -29.67 -16.28 -23.07
N GLN A 437 -29.74 -17.60 -23.07
CA GLN A 437 -30.40 -18.37 -22.03
C GLN A 437 -29.45 -18.60 -20.86
N TYR A 438 -29.96 -18.46 -19.64
CA TYR A 438 -29.22 -18.75 -18.42
C TYR A 438 -29.88 -19.90 -17.66
N GLU A 439 -29.12 -20.59 -16.81
CA GLU A 439 -29.60 -21.51 -15.79
C GLU A 439 -29.17 -21.01 -14.41
N LEU A 440 -30.06 -21.05 -13.41
CA LEU A 440 -29.78 -20.69 -12.03
C LEU A 440 -30.12 -21.87 -11.12
N GLN A 441 -29.13 -22.39 -10.40
CA GLN A 441 -29.31 -23.45 -9.40
C GLN A 441 -29.29 -22.84 -8.01
N LEU A 442 -30.30 -23.10 -7.18
CA LEU A 442 -30.44 -22.53 -5.85
C LEU A 442 -30.45 -23.61 -4.78
N ASP A 443 -29.57 -23.50 -3.79
CA ASP A 443 -29.66 -24.20 -2.51
C ASP A 443 -30.15 -23.20 -1.47
N LEU A 444 -31.38 -23.40 -0.98
CA LEU A 444 -32.07 -22.46 -0.12
C LEU A 444 -32.16 -23.02 1.32
N PRO A 445 -32.06 -22.17 2.35
CA PRO A 445 -31.96 -22.62 3.73
C PRO A 445 -33.27 -23.10 4.37
#